data_AF-A0A9Q8LGY1-F1
#
_entry.id   AF-A0A9Q8LGY1-F1
#
_cell.length_a   1.000
_cell.length_b   1.000
_cell.length_c   1.000
_cell.angle_alpha   90.00
_cell.angle_beta   90.00
_cell.angle_gamma   90.00
#
_symmetry.space_group_name_H-M   'P 1'
#
loop_
_entity.id
_entity.type
_entity.pdbx_description
1 polymer ?
#
loop_
_entity_poly.entity_id
_entity_poly.type
_entity_poly.pdbx_seq_one_letter_code
_entity_poly.pdbx_strand_id
1 'polypeptide(L)'
;MKIPTVEGRLIRAVPPAAVCFQNNTTYNSTACQEVLSQFTSSAFHAADPVSLDTPDAYLGCLPLHANGTSFLGEPFAGRRGCHADDHYPAYVINVTTTSHVQAGVKFRLNVKNTGHGRSAQPDSLSIWTHCLKSMEFSRNWQPEGRPDNDTASRAAMTFGAGVQDREAFEAAAEHDHVVGGGTDSTVGLVGWLSGGQGANNVLEAEIVTPAGDIVVANEYQNTDLFWAIRGELISLSVQAYPVPRTSLWSLAVSANNGTTDADWYKIVARALPAGGGPGASSSRLLPASSLTKDLDGLEADDGQSQKSTGRPVTDIS
;
A
#
# COMPACT_ATOMS: atom_id res chain seq x y z
N MET A 1 8.69 33.95 -14.73
CA MET A 1 8.18 32.81 -13.95
C MET A 1 9.40 32.12 -13.32
N LYS A 2 9.66 32.26 -12.02
CA LYS A 2 10.72 31.46 -11.38
C LYS A 2 10.20 30.03 -11.29
N ILE A 3 10.92 29.07 -11.85
CA ILE A 3 10.62 27.65 -11.64
C ILE A 3 10.88 27.38 -10.15
N PRO A 4 9.87 26.97 -9.38
CA PRO A 4 10.08 26.61 -7.98
C PRO A 4 11.09 25.47 -7.92
N THR A 5 12.14 25.62 -7.13
CA THR A 5 13.20 24.62 -6.97
C THR A 5 12.77 23.59 -5.94
N VAL A 6 13.03 22.31 -6.20
CA VAL A 6 12.76 21.21 -5.25
C VAL A 6 13.94 20.94 -4.31
N GLU A 7 14.76 21.96 -4.01
CA GLU A 7 15.82 21.89 -2.99
C GLU A 7 16.79 20.68 -3.13
N GLY A 8 17.13 20.30 -4.36
CA GLY A 8 18.02 19.15 -4.61
C GLY A 8 17.37 17.77 -4.47
N ARG A 9 16.04 17.69 -4.39
CA ARG A 9 15.27 16.45 -4.21
C ARG A 9 14.81 15.80 -5.51
N LEU A 10 15.35 16.26 -6.65
CA LEU A 10 15.11 15.65 -7.94
C LEU A 10 16.06 14.46 -8.14
N ILE A 11 15.48 13.28 -8.32
CA ILE A 11 16.19 12.00 -8.47
C ILE A 11 15.98 11.53 -9.91
N ARG A 12 17.06 11.15 -10.60
CA ARG A 12 16.93 10.43 -11.87
C ARG A 12 16.41 9.03 -11.56
N ALA A 13 15.31 8.64 -12.19
CA ALA A 13 14.72 7.34 -11.93
C ALA A 13 15.61 6.23 -12.51
N VAL A 14 16.06 5.33 -11.65
CA VAL A 14 16.77 4.11 -12.04
C VAL A 14 16.16 2.98 -11.23
N PRO A 15 15.45 2.03 -11.85
CA PRO A 15 14.87 0.90 -11.12
C PRO A 15 15.97 0.10 -10.42
N PRO A 16 15.73 -0.42 -9.21
CA PRO A 16 16.77 -1.11 -8.44
C PRO A 16 17.35 -2.32 -9.18
N ALA A 17 16.54 -3.03 -9.97
CA ALA A 17 16.96 -4.16 -10.79
C ALA A 17 17.92 -3.82 -11.95
N ALA A 18 18.10 -2.54 -12.29
CA ALA A 18 19.02 -2.11 -13.35
C ALA A 18 20.46 -2.59 -13.10
N VAL A 19 20.85 -2.78 -11.83
CA VAL A 19 22.17 -3.29 -11.43
C VAL A 19 22.41 -4.76 -11.82
N CYS A 20 21.38 -5.49 -12.23
CA CYS A 20 21.48 -6.88 -12.66
C CYS A 20 21.87 -7.07 -14.13
N PHE A 21 21.90 -6.01 -14.93
CA PHE A 21 22.13 -6.08 -16.37
C PHE A 21 23.58 -5.73 -16.72
N GLN A 22 24.36 -6.73 -17.18
CA GLN A 22 25.80 -6.58 -17.46
C GLN A 22 26.14 -5.51 -18.51
N ASN A 23 25.21 -5.25 -19.44
CA ASN A 23 25.36 -4.21 -20.45
C ASN A 23 25.02 -2.80 -19.95
N ASN A 24 24.57 -2.67 -18.70
CA ASN A 24 24.28 -1.39 -18.08
C ASN A 24 25.50 -0.88 -17.29
N THR A 25 25.75 0.43 -17.38
CA THR A 25 26.79 1.13 -16.60
C THR A 25 26.63 0.98 -15.09
N THR A 26 25.43 0.69 -14.60
CA THR A 26 25.13 0.49 -13.17
C THR A 26 25.29 -0.97 -12.73
N TYR A 27 25.79 -1.87 -13.59
CA TYR A 27 25.93 -3.28 -13.26
C TYR A 27 26.77 -3.50 -11.99
N ASN A 28 26.23 -4.27 -11.06
CA ASN A 28 26.92 -4.70 -9.85
C ASN A 28 26.34 -6.04 -9.39
N SER A 29 27.17 -7.09 -9.41
CA SER A 29 26.74 -8.45 -9.08
C SER A 29 26.31 -8.60 -7.62
N THR A 30 26.97 -7.92 -6.68
CA THR A 30 26.61 -7.95 -5.26
C THR A 30 25.28 -7.24 -5.02
N ALA A 31 25.13 -6.02 -5.55
CA ALA A 31 23.86 -5.29 -5.46
C ALA A 31 22.72 -6.05 -6.15
N CYS A 32 22.98 -6.73 -7.26
CA CYS A 32 21.98 -7.56 -7.91
C CYS A 32 21.51 -8.72 -7.04
N GLN A 33 22.42 -9.39 -6.31
CA GLN A 33 22.06 -10.44 -5.36
C GLN A 33 21.19 -9.90 -4.22
N GLU A 34 21.51 -8.71 -3.70
CA GLU A 34 20.69 -8.03 -2.69
C GLU A 34 19.27 -7.75 -3.23
N VAL A 35 19.17 -7.17 -4.43
CA VAL A 35 17.87 -6.91 -5.07
C VAL A 35 17.09 -8.21 -5.25
N LEU A 36 17.71 -9.27 -5.79
CA LEU A 36 17.06 -10.58 -5.97
C LEU A 36 16.50 -11.14 -4.65
N SER A 37 17.23 -10.97 -3.54
CA SER A 37 16.81 -11.48 -2.23
C SER A 37 15.62 -10.71 -1.63
N GLN A 38 15.45 -9.45 -2.01
CA GLN A 38 14.43 -8.56 -1.47
C GLN A 38 13.29 -8.28 -2.45
N PHE A 39 13.37 -8.74 -3.70
CA PHE A 39 12.42 -8.38 -4.76
C PHE A 39 10.99 -8.89 -4.55
N THR A 40 10.75 -9.73 -3.56
CA THR A 40 9.40 -10.15 -3.14
C THR A 40 8.90 -9.41 -1.90
N SER A 41 9.70 -8.50 -1.35
CA SER A 41 9.39 -7.74 -0.15
C SER A 41 8.70 -6.43 -0.53
N SER A 42 7.43 -6.30 -0.16
CA SER A 42 6.67 -5.07 -0.31
C SER A 42 7.34 -3.88 0.38
N ALA A 43 8.02 -4.11 1.52
CA ALA A 43 8.76 -3.07 2.23
C ALA A 43 9.95 -2.55 1.42
N PHE A 44 10.64 -3.42 0.67
CA PHE A 44 11.72 -3.02 -0.24
C PHE A 44 11.19 -2.11 -1.36
N HIS A 45 10.05 -2.48 -1.96
CA HIS A 45 9.42 -1.68 -3.01
C HIS A 45 8.86 -0.34 -2.49
N ALA A 46 8.34 -0.32 -1.27
CA ALA A 46 7.85 0.89 -0.61
C ALA A 46 8.95 1.90 -0.30
N ALA A 47 10.12 1.42 0.12
CA ALA A 47 11.26 2.26 0.45
C ALA A 47 12.00 2.84 -0.78
N ASP A 48 11.81 2.26 -1.96
CA ASP A 48 12.46 2.73 -3.19
C ASP A 48 11.56 3.71 -3.98
N PRO A 49 12.11 4.86 -4.46
CA PRO A 49 11.35 5.89 -5.16
C PRO A 49 10.80 5.49 -6.54
N VAL A 50 11.30 4.41 -7.15
CA VAL A 50 10.99 4.00 -8.52
C VAL A 50 10.31 2.63 -8.57
N SER A 51 10.69 1.73 -7.66
CA SER A 51 10.25 0.35 -7.61
C SER A 51 8.74 0.24 -7.38
N LEU A 52 8.13 -0.85 -7.85
CA LEU A 52 6.69 -1.09 -7.75
C LEU A 52 6.45 -2.48 -7.19
N ASP A 53 5.45 -2.62 -6.33
CA ASP A 53 5.01 -3.90 -5.77
C ASP A 53 3.77 -4.41 -6.53
N THR A 54 3.92 -4.54 -7.85
CA THR A 54 2.85 -4.97 -8.75
C THR A 54 3.39 -5.73 -9.93
N PRO A 55 2.53 -6.48 -10.66
CA PRO A 55 2.93 -7.13 -11.90
C PRO A 55 3.52 -6.20 -12.95
N ASP A 56 3.18 -4.91 -12.94
CA ASP A 56 3.73 -3.92 -13.88
C ASP A 56 5.24 -3.71 -13.65
N ALA A 57 5.73 -3.91 -12.41
CA ALA A 57 7.16 -3.96 -12.11
C ALA A 57 7.89 -5.03 -12.93
N TYR A 58 7.17 -6.11 -13.29
CA TYR A 58 7.73 -7.24 -14.02
C TYR A 58 7.91 -6.97 -15.51
N LEU A 59 7.32 -5.90 -16.05
CA LEU A 59 7.34 -5.61 -17.49
C LEU A 59 8.55 -4.76 -17.89
N GLY A 60 9.00 -3.84 -17.02
CA GLY A 60 10.07 -2.91 -17.37
C GLY A 60 11.48 -3.39 -17.06
N CYS A 61 11.75 -3.89 -15.86
CA CYS A 61 13.12 -4.21 -15.46
C CYS A 61 13.13 -5.23 -14.31
N LEU A 62 13.05 -6.51 -14.65
CA LEU A 62 13.17 -7.59 -13.66
C LEU A 62 14.63 -7.86 -13.30
N PRO A 63 14.94 -8.15 -12.02
CA PRO A 63 16.28 -8.57 -11.66
C PRO A 63 16.59 -9.92 -12.31
N LEU A 64 17.87 -10.14 -12.60
CA LEU A 64 18.36 -11.28 -13.35
C LEU A 64 19.29 -12.12 -12.48
N HIS A 65 19.19 -13.43 -12.61
CA HIS A 65 20.22 -14.33 -12.15
C HIS A 65 21.47 -14.22 -13.03
N ALA A 66 22.62 -14.68 -12.53
CA ALA A 66 23.90 -14.60 -13.23
C ALA A 66 23.92 -15.31 -14.60
N ASN A 67 23.02 -16.27 -14.81
CA ASN A 67 22.84 -16.98 -16.09
C ASN A 67 21.98 -16.20 -17.12
N GLY A 68 21.49 -15.00 -16.77
CA GLY A 68 20.65 -14.16 -17.63
C GLY A 68 19.16 -14.47 -17.58
N THR A 69 18.72 -15.44 -16.77
CA THR A 69 17.30 -15.72 -16.52
C THR A 69 16.70 -14.67 -15.58
N SER A 70 15.47 -14.22 -15.82
CA SER A 70 14.79 -13.31 -14.88
C SER A 70 14.46 -13.98 -13.56
N PHE A 71 14.16 -13.16 -12.55
CA PHE A 71 13.59 -13.58 -11.28
C PHE A 71 12.35 -14.50 -11.41
N LEU A 72 11.55 -14.33 -12.47
CA LEU A 72 10.36 -15.15 -12.75
C LEU A 72 10.66 -16.38 -13.62
N GLY A 73 11.94 -16.65 -13.93
CA GLY A 73 12.33 -17.81 -14.73
C GLY A 73 12.32 -17.60 -16.25
N GLU A 74 12.22 -16.37 -16.75
CA GLU A 74 12.23 -16.09 -18.19
C GLU A 74 13.66 -16.18 -18.76
N PRO A 75 13.96 -17.12 -19.68
CA PRO A 75 15.34 -17.46 -20.03
C PRO A 75 16.07 -16.43 -20.91
N PHE A 76 15.36 -15.52 -21.57
CA PHE A 76 15.93 -14.52 -22.49
C PHE A 76 15.91 -13.09 -21.93
N ALA A 77 15.58 -12.90 -20.66
CA ALA A 77 15.43 -11.58 -20.03
C ALA A 77 16.72 -10.76 -20.09
N GLY A 78 17.88 -11.40 -19.87
CA GLY A 78 19.18 -10.75 -20.01
C GLY A 78 19.50 -10.26 -21.42
N ARG A 79 18.90 -10.87 -22.46
CA ARG A 79 19.06 -10.41 -23.85
C ARG A 79 18.12 -9.26 -24.19
N ARG A 80 16.91 -9.25 -23.63
CA ARG A 80 15.96 -8.15 -23.80
C ARG A 80 16.47 -6.87 -23.15
N GLY A 81 17.14 -6.99 -22.00
CA GLY A 81 17.66 -5.85 -21.28
C GLY A 81 16.62 -5.22 -20.35
N CYS A 82 17.01 -4.12 -19.70
CA CYS A 82 16.17 -3.35 -18.81
C CYS A 82 15.48 -2.23 -19.61
N HIS A 83 14.16 -2.30 -19.74
CA HIS A 83 13.31 -1.32 -20.41
C HIS A 83 12.76 -0.30 -19.40
N ALA A 84 13.65 0.34 -18.64
CA ALA A 84 13.25 1.26 -17.59
C ALA A 84 12.41 2.44 -18.15
N ASP A 85 12.84 3.02 -19.26
CA ASP A 85 12.22 4.21 -19.85
C ASP A 85 10.80 3.94 -20.38
N ASP A 86 10.46 2.69 -20.70
CA ASP A 86 9.15 2.30 -21.25
C ASP A 86 8.07 2.15 -20.16
N HIS A 87 8.46 2.04 -18.88
CA HIS A 87 7.56 1.68 -17.78
C HIS A 87 7.66 2.58 -16.55
N TYR A 88 8.81 3.23 -16.33
CA TYR A 88 9.08 4.03 -15.15
C TYR A 88 9.13 5.53 -15.48
N PRO A 89 8.88 6.41 -14.49
CA PRO A 89 9.07 7.84 -14.67
C PRO A 89 10.52 8.15 -15.07
N ALA A 90 10.76 9.29 -15.71
CA ALA A 90 12.13 9.72 -16.03
C ALA A 90 12.85 10.28 -14.79
N TYR A 91 12.09 10.97 -13.93
CA TYR A 91 12.56 11.59 -12.70
C TYR A 91 11.55 11.42 -11.57
N VAL A 92 12.04 11.50 -10.34
CA VAL A 92 11.23 11.47 -9.12
C VAL A 92 11.56 12.70 -8.27
N ILE A 93 10.55 13.34 -7.70
CA ILE A 93 10.73 14.32 -6.63
C ILE A 93 10.51 13.58 -5.31
N ASN A 94 11.53 13.57 -4.44
CA ASN A 94 11.37 13.12 -3.06
C ASN A 94 10.70 14.23 -2.23
N VAL A 95 9.39 14.11 -2.03
CA VAL A 95 8.56 15.15 -1.40
C VAL A 95 8.64 15.07 0.12
N THR A 96 8.88 16.21 0.75
CA THR A 96 8.81 16.37 2.22
C THR A 96 8.00 17.59 2.65
N THR A 97 7.61 18.44 1.71
CA THR A 97 6.78 19.62 1.96
C THR A 97 5.81 19.80 0.79
N THR A 98 4.68 20.47 1.05
CA THR A 98 3.68 20.79 0.02
C THR A 98 4.28 21.60 -1.14
N SER A 99 5.29 22.44 -0.87
CA SER A 99 5.95 23.24 -1.90
C SER A 99 6.66 22.39 -2.97
N HIS A 100 7.16 21.21 -2.62
CA HIS A 100 7.77 20.29 -3.60
C HIS A 100 6.72 19.71 -4.53
N VAL A 101 5.52 19.42 -4.01
CA VAL A 101 4.38 18.97 -4.83
C VAL A 101 3.97 20.09 -5.78
N GLN A 102 3.75 21.32 -5.28
CA GLN A 102 3.42 22.48 -6.11
C GLN A 102 4.44 22.75 -7.23
N ALA A 103 5.73 22.50 -6.97
CA ALA A 103 6.78 22.60 -7.98
C ALA A 103 6.61 21.56 -9.11
N GLY A 104 6.17 20.36 -8.75
CA GLY A 104 5.99 19.23 -9.66
C GLY A 104 4.70 19.25 -10.47
N VAL A 105 3.57 19.76 -9.94
CA VAL A 105 2.23 19.62 -10.61
C VAL A 105 2.12 20.20 -12.01
N LYS A 106 3.06 21.06 -12.39
CA LYS A 106 3.13 21.73 -13.69
C LYS A 106 3.61 20.82 -14.81
N PHE A 107 4.11 19.62 -14.48
CA PHE A 107 4.62 18.64 -15.44
C PHE A 107 3.62 17.50 -15.64
N ARG A 108 3.90 16.61 -16.61
CA ARG A 108 3.16 15.35 -16.72
C ARG A 108 3.57 14.44 -15.55
N LEU A 109 2.62 14.16 -14.67
CA LEU A 109 2.91 13.48 -13.41
C LEU A 109 2.41 12.03 -13.35
N ASN A 110 3.07 11.27 -12.48
CA ASN A 110 2.49 10.15 -11.74
C ASN A 110 2.72 10.38 -10.24
N VAL A 111 1.93 9.72 -9.40
CA VAL A 111 2.05 9.81 -7.94
C VAL A 111 2.41 8.44 -7.41
N LYS A 112 3.42 8.38 -6.53
CA LYS A 112 3.79 7.15 -5.83
C LYS A 112 3.93 7.42 -4.34
N ASN A 113 3.28 6.60 -3.53
CA ASN A 113 3.66 6.42 -2.13
C ASN A 113 4.53 5.15 -2.02
N THR A 114 3.89 3.98 -1.94
CA THR A 114 4.57 2.71 -1.64
C THR A 114 4.83 1.84 -2.87
N GLY A 115 4.28 2.18 -4.03
CA GLY A 115 4.41 1.32 -5.22
C GLY A 115 3.38 0.19 -5.28
N HIS A 116 2.49 0.06 -4.28
CA HIS A 116 1.28 -0.75 -4.38
C HIS A 116 0.32 -0.15 -5.41
N GLY A 117 -0.25 -0.99 -6.28
CA GLY A 117 -1.12 -0.55 -7.37
C GLY A 117 -0.38 0.22 -8.48
N ARG A 118 -1.15 0.87 -9.36
CA ARG A 118 -0.59 1.54 -10.54
C ARG A 118 -0.09 2.95 -10.19
N SER A 119 1.22 3.06 -9.95
CA SER A 119 1.87 4.30 -9.49
C SER A 119 3.13 4.68 -10.29
N ALA A 120 3.28 4.15 -11.51
CA ALA A 120 4.32 4.55 -12.45
C ALA A 120 3.74 4.83 -13.84
N GLN A 121 4.44 5.70 -14.58
CA GLN A 121 4.11 6.04 -15.95
C GLN A 121 5.41 6.41 -16.69
N PRO A 122 5.62 5.96 -17.93
CA PRO A 122 6.73 6.43 -18.76
C PRO A 122 6.59 7.90 -19.14
N ASP A 123 7.73 8.57 -19.33
CA ASP A 123 7.83 9.99 -19.69
C ASP A 123 7.05 10.92 -18.73
N SER A 124 7.11 10.63 -17.43
CA SER A 124 6.56 11.46 -16.37
C SER A 124 7.60 11.88 -15.34
N LEU A 125 7.22 12.87 -14.54
CA LEU A 125 7.86 13.22 -13.29
C LEU A 125 7.04 12.60 -12.15
N SER A 126 7.65 11.77 -11.32
CA SER A 126 6.97 11.10 -10.21
C SER A 126 7.00 11.96 -8.96
N ILE A 127 5.86 12.16 -8.33
CA ILE A 127 5.74 12.77 -6.99
C ILE A 127 5.80 11.62 -5.99
N TRP A 128 6.95 11.46 -5.32
CA TRP A 128 7.12 10.42 -4.31
C TRP A 128 6.77 10.97 -2.93
N THR A 129 5.57 10.63 -2.45
CA THR A 129 4.97 11.15 -1.21
C THR A 129 5.39 10.40 0.04
N HIS A 130 6.17 9.31 -0.09
CA HIS A 130 6.50 8.39 1.00
C HIS A 130 7.02 9.06 2.26
N CYS A 131 7.76 10.17 2.15
CA CYS A 131 8.29 10.89 3.30
C CYS A 131 7.30 11.84 4.01
N LEU A 132 6.06 12.00 3.51
CA LEU A 132 4.98 12.74 4.18
C LEU A 132 4.34 11.87 5.28
N LYS A 133 5.03 11.75 6.42
CA LYS A 133 4.71 10.83 7.52
C LYS A 133 3.98 11.48 8.71
N SER A 134 3.38 12.66 8.54
CA SER A 134 2.66 13.33 9.63
C SER A 134 1.46 12.51 10.08
N MET A 135 1.23 12.43 11.40
CA MET A 135 0.09 11.74 12.00
C MET A 135 -0.38 12.54 13.21
N GLU A 136 -1.66 12.94 13.21
CA GLU A 136 -2.24 13.74 14.29
C GLU A 136 -3.59 13.16 14.70
N PHE A 137 -3.76 12.87 15.99
CA PHE A 137 -5.05 12.46 16.56
C PHE A 137 -5.78 13.65 17.18
N SER A 138 -7.08 13.77 16.87
CA SER A 138 -7.97 14.71 17.52
C SER A 138 -9.22 14.01 18.02
N ARG A 139 -9.47 14.11 19.33
CA ARG A 139 -10.66 13.56 19.97
C ARG A 139 -11.93 14.31 19.59
N ASN A 140 -11.82 15.63 19.39
CA ASN A 140 -12.93 16.53 19.09
C ASN A 140 -12.69 17.19 17.73
N TRP A 141 -12.38 16.39 16.72
CA TRP A 141 -12.13 16.87 15.37
C TRP A 141 -13.39 17.46 14.77
N GLN A 142 -13.22 18.55 14.04
CA GLN A 142 -14.29 19.23 13.33
C GLN A 142 -13.76 19.77 12.00
N PRO A 143 -14.53 19.68 10.91
CA PRO A 143 -14.09 20.03 9.57
C PRO A 143 -13.82 21.51 9.40
N GLU A 144 -12.85 21.85 8.54
CA GLU A 144 -12.57 23.22 8.17
C GLU A 144 -13.71 23.80 7.32
N GLY A 145 -14.03 25.09 7.51
CA GLY A 145 -15.08 25.77 6.74
C GLY A 145 -16.51 25.42 7.16
N ARG A 146 -16.71 24.64 8.23
CA ARG A 146 -18.05 24.40 8.79
C ARG A 146 -18.69 25.70 9.31
N PRO A 147 -20.03 25.84 9.24
CA PRO A 147 -20.75 26.96 9.85
C PRO A 147 -20.60 27.02 11.39
N ASP A 148 -20.65 28.22 11.98
CA ASP A 148 -20.50 28.43 13.43
C ASP A 148 -21.53 27.71 14.30
N ASN A 149 -22.71 27.39 13.74
CA ASN A 149 -23.77 26.67 14.43
C ASN A 149 -23.60 25.13 14.38
N ASP A 150 -22.63 24.63 13.61
CA ASP A 150 -22.30 23.21 13.58
C ASP A 150 -21.19 22.91 14.60
N THR A 151 -21.62 22.34 15.73
CA THR A 151 -20.73 21.95 16.82
C THR A 151 -20.47 20.44 16.84
N ALA A 152 -20.85 19.71 15.80
CA ALA A 152 -20.66 18.26 15.75
C ALA A 152 -19.17 17.94 15.66
N SER A 153 -18.66 17.17 16.63
CA SER A 153 -17.28 16.70 16.64
C SER A 153 -17.22 15.18 16.70
N ARG A 154 -16.14 14.61 16.16
CA ARG A 154 -15.85 13.17 16.23
C ARG A 154 -14.36 12.94 16.47
N ALA A 155 -13.99 11.73 16.87
CA ALA A 155 -12.58 11.36 16.88
C ALA A 155 -12.10 11.17 15.44
N ALA A 156 -10.94 11.73 15.11
CA ALA A 156 -10.34 11.60 13.80
C ALA A 156 -8.81 11.54 13.90
N MET A 157 -8.20 11.00 12.85
CA MET A 157 -6.76 11.10 12.64
C MET A 157 -6.46 11.68 11.28
N THR A 158 -5.52 12.61 11.23
CA THR A 158 -5.01 13.21 10.00
C THR A 158 -3.68 12.56 9.65
N PHE A 159 -3.60 11.97 8.45
CA PHE A 159 -2.44 11.24 7.96
C PHE A 159 -1.82 11.95 6.77
N GLY A 160 -0.50 12.11 6.76
CA GLY A 160 0.23 12.53 5.58
C GLY A 160 0.17 11.45 4.48
N ALA A 161 0.28 11.88 3.22
CA ALA A 161 0.12 11.01 2.06
C ALA A 161 1.14 9.86 1.95
N GLY A 162 2.21 9.90 2.73
CA GLY A 162 3.26 8.88 2.81
C GLY A 162 2.98 7.78 3.84
N VAL A 163 2.02 7.96 4.75
CA VAL A 163 1.75 7.01 5.83
C VAL A 163 1.27 5.66 5.29
N GLN A 164 1.81 4.57 5.85
CA GLN A 164 1.46 3.19 5.59
C GLN A 164 0.49 2.65 6.64
N ASP A 165 -0.26 1.60 6.31
CA ASP A 165 -1.25 0.99 7.20
C ASP A 165 -0.67 0.63 8.57
N ARG A 166 0.52 0.01 8.63
CA ARG A 166 1.16 -0.32 9.91
C ARG A 166 1.40 0.91 10.80
N GLU A 167 1.97 1.96 10.22
CA GLU A 167 2.29 3.20 10.93
C GLU A 167 1.00 3.84 11.48
N ALA A 168 -0.06 3.86 10.66
CA ALA A 168 -1.35 4.41 11.06
C ALA A 168 -2.03 3.59 12.18
N PHE A 169 -1.97 2.27 12.11
CA PHE A 169 -2.56 1.39 13.13
C PHE A 169 -1.82 1.49 14.46
N GLU A 170 -0.48 1.50 14.42
CA GLU A 170 0.36 1.70 15.62
C GLU A 170 0.05 3.07 16.26
N ALA A 171 -0.02 4.15 15.47
CA ALA A 171 -0.34 5.48 15.96
C ALA A 171 -1.78 5.60 16.51
N ALA A 172 -2.77 4.95 15.90
CA ALA A 172 -4.14 4.96 16.40
C ALA A 172 -4.28 4.21 17.73
N ALA A 173 -3.55 3.10 17.87
CA ALA A 173 -3.56 2.27 19.07
C ALA A 173 -3.03 3.02 20.30
N GLU A 174 -2.06 3.93 20.13
CA GLU A 174 -1.56 4.81 21.21
C GLU A 174 -2.66 5.69 21.83
N HIS A 175 -3.79 5.85 21.14
CA HIS A 175 -4.92 6.64 21.59
C HIS A 175 -6.14 5.81 21.97
N ASP A 176 -6.02 4.48 22.10
CA ASP A 176 -7.14 3.54 22.27
C ASP A 176 -8.17 3.62 21.13
N HIS A 177 -7.72 3.92 19.91
CA HIS A 177 -8.55 4.00 18.71
C HIS A 177 -8.05 3.07 17.60
N VAL A 178 -8.94 2.84 16.63
CA VAL A 178 -8.67 2.16 15.37
C VAL A 178 -9.10 3.07 14.21
N VAL A 179 -8.40 2.96 13.10
CA VAL A 179 -8.74 3.60 11.82
C VAL A 179 -8.90 2.53 10.75
N GLY A 180 -9.72 2.79 9.74
CA GLY A 180 -9.88 1.87 8.62
C GLY A 180 -8.64 1.90 7.72
N GLY A 181 -8.15 0.74 7.31
CA GLY A 181 -7.03 0.57 6.37
C GLY A 181 -7.07 -0.79 5.68
N GLY A 182 -6.02 -1.11 4.93
CA GLY A 182 -5.87 -2.40 4.26
C GLY A 182 -5.44 -3.53 5.20
N THR A 183 -5.23 -4.71 4.61
CA THR A 183 -4.78 -5.92 5.34
C THR A 183 -3.27 -6.14 5.24
N ASP A 184 -2.57 -5.38 4.39
CA ASP A 184 -1.12 -5.44 4.22
C ASP A 184 -0.47 -4.23 4.89
N SER A 185 0.44 -4.49 5.82
CA SER A 185 1.15 -3.49 6.61
C SER A 185 1.87 -2.39 5.80
N THR A 186 2.22 -2.67 4.54
CA THR A 186 3.03 -1.80 3.67
C THR A 186 2.20 -1.00 2.66
N VAL A 187 0.87 -1.19 2.63
CA VAL A 187 -0.01 -0.40 1.77
C VAL A 187 -0.02 1.04 2.24
N GLY A 188 0.04 1.98 1.29
CA GLY A 188 -0.07 3.41 1.57
C GLY A 188 -1.52 3.78 1.89
N LEU A 189 -1.79 4.14 3.15
CA LEU A 189 -3.14 4.31 3.67
C LEU A 189 -3.94 5.35 2.86
N VAL A 190 -3.36 6.52 2.61
CA VAL A 190 -4.04 7.62 1.90
C VAL A 190 -4.42 7.23 0.46
N GLY A 191 -3.55 6.50 -0.24
CA GLY A 191 -3.84 6.00 -1.59
C GLY A 191 -4.92 4.91 -1.59
N TRP A 192 -4.92 4.05 -0.57
CA TRP A 192 -5.93 3.00 -0.41
C TRP A 192 -7.33 3.59 -0.15
N LEU A 193 -7.42 4.56 0.77
CA LEU A 193 -8.66 5.25 1.12
C LEU A 193 -9.26 6.06 -0.04
N SER A 194 -8.40 6.76 -0.79
CA SER A 194 -8.84 7.54 -1.96
C SER A 194 -9.17 6.68 -3.18
N GLY A 195 -8.67 5.44 -3.25
CA GLY A 195 -8.99 4.46 -4.29
C GLY A 195 -10.38 3.83 -4.20
N GLY A 196 -11.22 4.26 -3.25
CA GLY A 196 -12.61 3.82 -3.09
C GLY A 196 -12.81 2.76 -2.01
N GLN A 197 -11.76 2.05 -1.60
CA GLN A 197 -11.84 1.13 -0.45
C GLN A 197 -11.65 1.95 0.83
N GLY A 198 -12.69 2.04 1.66
CA GLY A 198 -12.64 2.83 2.89
C GLY A 198 -12.92 4.34 2.72
N ALA A 199 -13.32 4.78 1.52
CA ALA A 199 -13.68 6.19 1.23
C ALA A 199 -14.75 6.76 2.20
N ASN A 200 -15.63 5.91 2.74
CA ASN A 200 -16.66 6.31 3.71
C ASN A 200 -16.08 6.81 5.05
N ASN A 201 -14.82 6.51 5.36
CA ASN A 201 -14.16 6.99 6.58
C ASN A 201 -13.43 8.32 6.36
N VAL A 202 -13.31 8.81 5.12
CA VAL A 202 -12.63 10.06 4.80
C VAL A 202 -13.51 11.24 5.19
N LEU A 203 -12.94 12.18 5.95
CA LEU A 203 -13.63 13.36 6.44
C LEU A 203 -13.20 14.64 5.72
N GLU A 204 -11.91 14.74 5.40
CA GLU A 204 -11.31 15.92 4.79
C GLU A 204 -9.99 15.54 4.11
N ALA A 205 -9.67 16.22 3.01
CA ALA A 205 -8.41 16.03 2.29
C ALA A 205 -7.76 17.38 1.97
N GLU A 206 -6.45 17.46 2.17
CA GLU A 206 -5.62 18.56 1.68
C GLU A 206 -5.01 18.14 0.34
N ILE A 207 -5.27 18.93 -0.70
CA ILE A 207 -4.96 18.59 -2.09
C ILE A 207 -4.18 19.74 -2.73
N VAL A 208 -3.15 19.41 -3.50
CA VAL A 208 -2.60 20.34 -4.48
C VAL A 208 -3.29 20.13 -5.83
N THR A 209 -3.96 21.17 -6.31
CA THR A 209 -4.65 21.14 -7.60
C THR A 209 -3.65 21.16 -8.77
N PRO A 210 -4.07 20.82 -10.01
CA PRO A 210 -3.21 20.98 -11.19
C PRO A 210 -2.75 22.42 -11.45
N ALA A 211 -3.46 23.42 -10.90
CA ALA A 211 -3.03 24.83 -10.96
C ALA A 211 -1.90 25.14 -9.96
N GLY A 212 -1.66 24.25 -9.00
CA GLY A 212 -0.69 24.42 -7.91
C GLY A 212 -1.29 25.04 -6.66
N ASP A 213 -2.60 25.22 -6.59
CA ASP A 213 -3.28 25.76 -5.40
C ASP A 213 -3.42 24.66 -4.34
N ILE A 214 -3.28 25.04 -3.07
CA ILE A 214 -3.56 24.15 -1.93
C ILE A 214 -5.01 24.39 -1.54
N VAL A 215 -5.82 23.34 -1.58
CA VAL A 215 -7.24 23.40 -1.23
C VAL A 215 -7.58 22.31 -0.23
N VAL A 216 -8.53 22.64 0.65
CA VAL A 216 -9.15 21.68 1.56
C VAL A 216 -10.47 21.23 0.97
N ALA A 217 -10.66 19.93 0.82
CA ALA A 217 -11.87 19.33 0.29
C ALA A 217 -12.57 18.49 1.36
N ASN A 218 -13.81 18.83 1.68
CA ASN A 218 -14.65 18.14 2.66
C ASN A 218 -16.14 18.33 2.31
N GLU A 219 -17.04 18.04 3.25
CA GLU A 219 -18.49 18.18 3.05
C GLU A 219 -19.00 19.64 3.00
N TYR A 220 -18.19 20.62 3.41
CA TYR A 220 -18.55 22.06 3.44
C TYR A 220 -17.88 22.89 2.35
N GLN A 221 -16.70 22.48 1.85
CA GLN A 221 -15.93 23.20 0.84
C GLN A 221 -15.30 22.27 -0.19
N ASN A 222 -15.21 22.73 -1.44
CA ASN A 222 -14.69 21.96 -2.58
C ASN A 222 -15.35 20.56 -2.66
N THR A 223 -16.68 20.51 -2.51
CA THR A 223 -17.44 19.27 -2.32
C THR A 223 -17.46 18.35 -3.54
N ASP A 224 -17.35 18.94 -4.73
CA ASP A 224 -17.16 18.22 -6.00
C ASP A 224 -15.79 17.53 -6.05
N LEU A 225 -14.74 18.23 -5.60
CA LEU A 225 -13.41 17.68 -5.45
C LEU A 225 -13.36 16.60 -4.37
N PHE A 226 -14.06 16.80 -3.25
CA PHE A 226 -14.16 15.82 -2.16
C PHE A 226 -14.87 14.54 -2.61
N TRP A 227 -15.94 14.66 -3.39
CA TRP A 227 -16.65 13.50 -3.95
C TRP A 227 -15.77 12.72 -4.94
N ALA A 228 -14.97 13.42 -5.74
CA ALA A 228 -14.18 12.80 -6.80
C ALA A 228 -12.73 12.42 -6.39
N ILE A 229 -12.24 12.95 -5.26
CA ILE A 229 -10.83 13.04 -4.82
C ILE A 229 -9.86 12.96 -6.00
N ARG A 230 -9.71 14.06 -6.73
CA ARG A 230 -8.81 14.16 -7.89
C ARG A 230 -7.70 15.17 -7.63
N GLY A 231 -6.47 14.70 -7.45
CA GLY A 231 -5.30 15.57 -7.34
C GLY A 231 -4.18 14.95 -6.53
N GLU A 232 -3.16 15.75 -6.26
CA GLU A 232 -1.99 15.34 -5.49
C GLU A 232 -2.30 15.50 -4.00
N LEU A 233 -2.67 14.38 -3.36
CA LEU A 233 -2.99 14.35 -1.93
C LEU A 233 -1.75 14.65 -1.09
N ILE A 234 -1.90 15.58 -0.14
CA ILE A 234 -0.87 15.92 0.85
C ILE A 234 -1.16 15.25 2.17
N SER A 235 -2.41 15.36 2.62
CA SER A 235 -2.90 14.77 3.86
C SER A 235 -4.38 14.42 3.74
N LEU A 236 -4.82 13.51 4.60
CA LEU A 236 -6.19 13.03 4.65
C LEU A 236 -6.60 12.77 6.09
N SER A 237 -7.71 13.38 6.51
CA SER A 237 -8.35 13.16 7.80
C SER A 237 -9.38 12.05 7.69
N VAL A 238 -9.27 11.03 8.54
CA VAL A 238 -10.25 9.93 8.64
C VAL A 238 -10.88 9.85 10.01
N GLN A 239 -12.09 9.30 10.06
CA GLN A 239 -12.74 8.97 11.30
C GLN A 239 -11.97 7.87 12.05
N ALA A 240 -11.75 8.10 13.34
CA ALA A 240 -11.18 7.14 14.27
C ALA A 240 -12.27 6.62 15.21
N TYR A 241 -12.21 5.34 15.54
CA TYR A 241 -13.20 4.66 16.39
C TYR A 241 -12.53 4.11 17.64
N PRO A 242 -13.17 4.15 18.82
CA PRO A 242 -12.64 3.46 19.99
C PRO A 242 -12.39 1.97 19.70
N VAL A 243 -11.29 1.42 20.22
CA VAL A 243 -10.93 0.01 20.02
C VAL A 243 -12.13 -0.89 20.41
N PRO A 244 -12.70 -1.68 19.47
CA PRO A 244 -13.80 -2.57 19.77
C PRO A 244 -13.29 -3.82 20.51
N ARG A 245 -14.19 -4.53 21.18
CA ARG A 245 -13.91 -5.90 21.64
C ARG A 245 -14.03 -6.85 20.45
N THR A 246 -12.91 -7.41 20.01
CA THR A 246 -12.85 -8.34 18.87
C THR A 246 -12.63 -9.78 19.32
N SER A 247 -13.26 -10.73 18.63
CA SER A 247 -12.96 -12.16 18.76
C SER A 247 -12.42 -12.68 17.44
N LEU A 248 -11.22 -13.25 17.45
CA LEU A 248 -10.60 -13.86 16.28
C LEU A 248 -10.95 -15.34 16.21
N TRP A 249 -11.52 -15.75 15.08
CA TRP A 249 -11.79 -17.15 14.78
C TRP A 249 -10.95 -17.55 13.57
N SER A 250 -10.11 -18.58 13.71
CA SER A 250 -9.36 -19.17 12.61
C SER A 250 -10.05 -20.46 12.18
N LEU A 251 -10.39 -20.56 10.90
CA LEU A 251 -10.94 -21.77 10.29
C LEU A 251 -9.99 -22.25 9.19
N ALA A 252 -9.39 -23.41 9.40
CA ALA A 252 -8.58 -24.09 8.40
C ALA A 252 -9.33 -25.34 7.91
N VAL A 253 -9.53 -25.44 6.60
CA VAL A 253 -10.14 -26.60 5.94
C VAL A 253 -9.16 -27.13 4.93
N SER A 254 -8.91 -28.44 4.95
CA SER A 254 -8.03 -29.11 3.99
C SER A 254 -8.74 -30.28 3.33
N ALA A 255 -8.46 -30.51 2.04
CA ALA A 255 -8.92 -31.69 1.34
C ALA A 255 -8.18 -32.94 1.86
N ASN A 256 -8.92 -34.02 2.05
CA ASN A 256 -8.33 -35.32 2.36
C ASN A 256 -7.86 -36.02 1.07
N ASN A 257 -7.01 -37.02 1.22
CA ASN A 257 -6.56 -37.81 0.09
C ASN A 257 -7.77 -38.51 -0.59
N GLY A 258 -7.95 -38.29 -1.89
CA GLY A 258 -9.11 -38.79 -2.64
C GLY A 258 -10.31 -37.84 -2.71
N THR A 259 -10.26 -36.64 -2.11
CA THR A 259 -11.25 -35.60 -2.39
C THR A 259 -11.10 -35.12 -3.84
N THR A 260 -12.18 -35.17 -4.61
CA THR A 260 -12.19 -34.65 -5.98
C THR A 260 -12.26 -33.12 -5.96
N ASP A 261 -11.71 -32.45 -6.99
CA ASP A 261 -11.83 -31.00 -7.14
C ASP A 261 -13.29 -30.54 -7.08
N ALA A 262 -14.20 -31.30 -7.69
CA ALA A 262 -15.62 -31.00 -7.68
C ALA A 262 -16.21 -31.02 -6.26
N ASP A 263 -15.81 -31.97 -5.41
CA ASP A 263 -16.30 -32.05 -4.03
C ASP A 263 -15.65 -30.99 -3.14
N TRP A 264 -14.37 -30.68 -3.37
CA TRP A 264 -13.69 -29.57 -2.73
C TRP A 264 -14.38 -28.23 -3.02
N TYR A 265 -14.64 -27.92 -4.28
CA TYR A 265 -15.30 -26.67 -4.67
C TYR A 265 -16.76 -26.59 -4.21
N LYS A 266 -17.47 -27.72 -4.04
CA LYS A 266 -18.80 -27.74 -3.38
C LYS A 266 -18.72 -27.31 -1.93
N ILE A 267 -17.70 -27.74 -1.18
CA ILE A 267 -17.48 -27.33 0.21
C ILE A 267 -17.13 -25.85 0.26
N VAL A 268 -16.18 -25.39 -0.57
CA VAL A 268 -15.80 -23.96 -0.65
C VAL A 268 -17.02 -23.08 -0.95
N ALA A 269 -17.85 -23.46 -1.93
CA ALA A 269 -19.04 -22.71 -2.31
C ALA A 269 -20.13 -22.67 -1.21
N ARG A 270 -20.17 -23.66 -0.32
CA ARG A 270 -21.11 -23.70 0.82
C ARG A 270 -20.57 -23.00 2.07
N ALA A 271 -19.25 -23.04 2.26
CA ALA A 271 -18.58 -22.53 3.45
C ALA A 271 -18.29 -21.02 3.38
N LEU A 272 -18.19 -20.44 2.18
CA LEU A 272 -18.14 -18.99 2.02
C LEU A 272 -19.54 -18.43 2.23
N PRO A 273 -19.79 -17.65 3.31
CA PRO A 273 -21.03 -16.91 3.40
C PRO A 273 -21.05 -15.91 2.24
N ALA A 274 -22.09 -15.96 1.41
CA ALA A 274 -22.46 -14.79 0.64
C ALA A 274 -22.87 -13.70 1.64
N GLY A 275 -21.95 -12.81 2.02
CA GLY A 275 -22.30 -11.76 2.98
C GLY A 275 -21.18 -10.77 3.24
N GLY A 276 -21.42 -9.50 2.92
CA GLY A 276 -20.69 -8.38 3.49
C GLY A 276 -21.58 -7.62 4.47
N GLY A 277 -21.60 -8.04 5.73
CA GLY A 277 -22.02 -7.22 6.87
C GLY A 277 -20.78 -6.69 7.61
N PRO A 278 -20.90 -5.61 8.42
CA PRO A 278 -19.74 -4.92 8.98
C PRO A 278 -19.03 -5.81 10.03
N GLY A 279 -17.75 -6.10 9.78
CA GLY A 279 -16.91 -7.00 10.58
C GLY A 279 -16.21 -8.12 9.78
N ALA A 280 -16.04 -7.95 8.47
CA ALA A 280 -15.62 -9.01 7.57
C ALA A 280 -14.26 -9.65 7.94
N SER A 281 -14.31 -10.97 8.12
CA SER A 281 -13.17 -11.88 8.26
C SER A 281 -12.41 -12.01 6.93
N SER A 282 -11.07 -12.02 6.98
CA SER A 282 -10.25 -12.44 5.84
C SER A 282 -10.10 -13.96 5.84
N SER A 283 -10.80 -14.66 4.95
CA SER A 283 -10.59 -16.09 4.70
C SER A 283 -9.52 -16.27 3.61
N ARG A 284 -8.31 -16.70 3.96
CA ARG A 284 -7.33 -17.21 2.97
C ARG A 284 -7.55 -18.71 2.79
N LEU A 285 -8.01 -19.12 1.61
CA LEU A 285 -8.00 -20.51 1.17
C LEU A 285 -6.73 -20.74 0.35
N LEU A 286 -5.81 -21.55 0.85
CA LEU A 286 -4.63 -21.99 0.10
C LEU A 286 -4.93 -23.29 -0.65
N PRO A 287 -4.53 -23.44 -1.93
CA PRO A 287 -4.66 -24.70 -2.65
C PRO A 287 -3.70 -25.76 -2.09
N ALA A 288 -4.15 -27.02 -2.08
CA ALA A 288 -3.46 -28.17 -1.47
C ALA A 288 -2.00 -28.41 -1.95
N SER A 289 -1.61 -27.88 -3.11
CA SER A 289 -0.26 -28.01 -3.66
C SER A 289 0.79 -27.09 -3.02
N SER A 290 0.38 -26.13 -2.18
CA SER A 290 1.27 -25.12 -1.58
C SER A 290 1.81 -25.49 -0.19
N LEU A 291 1.36 -26.59 0.42
CA LEU A 291 1.64 -26.95 1.81
C LEU A 291 3.06 -27.45 2.13
N THR A 292 3.98 -27.50 1.16
CA THR A 292 5.34 -28.05 1.40
C THR A 292 6.45 -27.01 1.52
N LYS A 293 6.18 -25.70 1.40
CA LYS A 293 7.23 -24.66 1.47
C LYS A 293 7.08 -23.57 2.53
N ASP A 294 5.91 -23.39 3.14
CA ASP A 294 5.65 -22.18 3.95
C ASP A 294 5.60 -22.40 5.47
N LEU A 295 6.14 -23.52 6.00
CA LEU A 295 6.14 -23.79 7.45
C LEU A 295 7.41 -23.39 8.20
N ASP A 296 8.47 -22.92 7.52
CA ASP A 296 9.75 -22.57 8.19
C ASP A 296 9.88 -21.08 8.57
N GLY A 297 8.82 -20.26 8.43
CA GLY A 297 8.93 -18.79 8.52
C GLY A 297 8.13 -18.09 9.63
N LEU A 298 7.36 -18.80 10.46
CA LEU A 298 6.51 -18.19 11.48
C LEU A 298 6.89 -18.67 12.89
N GLU A 299 8.10 -18.35 13.34
CA GLU A 299 8.37 -18.24 14.77
C GLU A 299 8.08 -16.80 15.22
N ALA A 300 6.92 -16.59 15.82
CA ALA A 300 6.67 -15.44 16.68
C ALA A 300 6.84 -15.91 18.13
N ASP A 301 7.77 -15.24 18.80
CA ASP A 301 8.21 -15.38 20.18
C ASP A 301 7.03 -15.35 21.17
N ASP A 302 6.77 -16.48 21.85
CA ASP A 302 5.60 -16.67 22.71
C ASP A 302 5.95 -16.33 24.17
N GLY A 303 5.74 -15.07 24.53
CA GLY A 303 5.70 -14.60 25.92
C GLY A 303 4.39 -15.01 26.60
N GLN A 304 4.45 -16.07 27.40
CA GLN A 304 3.52 -16.47 28.48
C GLN A 304 2.11 -15.82 28.50
N SER A 305 1.06 -16.62 28.21
CA SER A 305 -0.15 -16.65 29.07
C SER A 305 -1.10 -17.83 28.79
N GLN A 306 -1.22 -18.67 29.82
CA GLN A 306 -2.39 -19.44 30.27
C GLN A 306 -3.18 -20.34 29.29
N LYS A 307 -2.95 -21.65 29.47
CA LYS A 307 -3.84 -22.75 29.08
C LYS A 307 -5.25 -22.54 29.62
N SER A 308 -6.24 -22.47 28.72
CA SER A 308 -7.64 -22.78 29.05
C SER A 308 -8.09 -23.99 28.23
N THR A 309 -8.57 -25.01 28.94
CA THR A 309 -9.00 -26.31 28.41
C THR A 309 -10.39 -26.20 27.76
N GLY A 310 -10.49 -26.45 26.45
CA GLY A 310 -11.76 -26.60 25.73
C GLY A 310 -11.95 -28.03 25.21
N ARG A 311 -13.11 -28.63 25.49
CA ARG A 311 -13.50 -30.02 25.17
C ARG A 311 -13.66 -30.25 23.65
N PRO A 312 -13.44 -31.49 23.16
CA PRO A 312 -13.67 -31.84 21.76
C PRO A 312 -15.18 -31.93 21.48
N VAL A 313 -15.63 -31.29 20.40
CA VAL A 313 -16.97 -31.49 19.83
C VAL A 313 -16.85 -32.50 18.69
N THR A 314 -17.72 -33.49 18.78
CA THR A 314 -17.86 -34.72 18.01
C THR A 314 -18.19 -34.54 16.53
N ASP A 315 -17.75 -35.55 15.76
CA ASP A 315 -18.11 -35.85 14.37
C ASP A 315 -19.56 -35.54 14.01
N ILE A 316 -19.76 -34.99 12.81
CA ILE A 316 -21.03 -35.03 12.10
C ILE A 316 -20.78 -35.74 10.77
N SER A 317 -21.39 -36.92 10.68
CA SER A 317 -21.57 -37.78 9.50
C SER A 317 -22.34 -37.12 8.36
#